data_AF-A0A124HFI3-F1
#
_entry.id   AF-A0A124HFI3-F1
#
_cell.length_a   1.000
_cell.length_b   1.000
_cell.length_c   1.000
_cell.angle_alpha   90.00
_cell.angle_beta   90.00
_cell.angle_gamma   90.00
#
_symmetry.space_group_name_H-M   'P 1'
#
loop_
_entity.id
_entity.type
_entity.pdbx_description
1 polymer ?
#
loop_
_entity_poly.entity_id
_entity_poly.type
_entity_poly.pdbx_seq_one_letter_code
_entity_poly.pdbx_strand_id
1 'polypeptide(L)'
;MTGRKATQAPATAAGALPPALTESTDLQTAVRIARRMLLAYSDTTGFDLVAYAQAHSGLHATVRMLLRALDTEPVSGIADTPRCPAAHPEDLSPCVGPVVVTVLDAQNAGAHGCEHHGARLLASLEGGRVYALGTSPEAAAIRVFKAAAGLRPFCWLTDAPRIDPSQLSDAENRARGEVQ
;
A
#
# COMPACT_ATOMS: atom_id res chain seq x y z
N MET A 1 -45.33 -71.81 -18.21
CA MET A 1 -43.90 -71.60 -18.52
C MET A 1 -43.67 -70.09 -18.64
N THR A 2 -43.32 -69.46 -17.51
CA THR A 2 -43.19 -68.00 -17.33
C THR A 2 -41.94 -67.75 -16.50
N GLY A 3 -41.11 -66.81 -16.94
CA GLY A 3 -39.74 -66.62 -16.45
C GLY A 3 -39.59 -65.76 -15.19
N ARG A 4 -38.33 -65.62 -14.75
CA ARG A 4 -37.80 -64.47 -14.00
C ARG A 4 -36.28 -64.40 -14.19
N LYS A 5 -35.81 -63.25 -14.68
CA LYS A 5 -34.39 -62.84 -14.74
C LYS A 5 -33.90 -62.53 -13.32
N ALA A 6 -32.67 -62.96 -12.99
CA ALA A 6 -31.97 -62.53 -11.78
C ALA A 6 -31.20 -61.23 -12.05
N THR A 7 -31.41 -60.25 -11.19
CA THR A 7 -30.82 -58.91 -11.20
C THR A 7 -29.51 -58.93 -10.42
N GLN A 8 -28.43 -58.44 -11.04
CA GLN A 8 -27.12 -58.24 -10.42
C GLN A 8 -27.06 -56.85 -9.77
N ALA A 9 -26.62 -56.78 -8.52
CA ALA A 9 -26.45 -55.53 -7.77
C ALA A 9 -25.12 -54.84 -8.17
N PRO A 10 -25.08 -53.49 -8.27
CA PRO A 10 -23.83 -52.78 -8.51
C PRO A 10 -23.03 -52.57 -7.21
N ALA A 11 -21.72 -52.78 -7.32
CA ALA A 11 -20.73 -52.47 -6.31
C ALA A 11 -20.53 -50.96 -6.18
N THR A 12 -20.42 -50.50 -4.94
CA THR A 12 -20.20 -49.13 -4.50
C THR A 12 -18.82 -48.63 -4.95
N ALA A 13 -18.76 -47.61 -5.80
CA ALA A 13 -17.53 -46.90 -6.13
C ALA A 13 -17.36 -45.67 -5.22
N ALA A 14 -16.18 -45.58 -4.61
CA ALA A 14 -15.72 -44.53 -3.72
C ALA A 14 -15.49 -43.19 -4.45
N GLY A 15 -15.77 -42.09 -3.74
CA GLY A 15 -15.08 -40.79 -3.83
C GLY A 15 -14.86 -40.19 -5.23
N ALA A 16 -15.87 -39.51 -5.77
CA ALA A 16 -15.65 -38.55 -6.86
C ALA A 16 -14.98 -37.29 -6.29
N LEU A 17 -13.68 -37.09 -6.58
CA LEU A 17 -13.10 -35.75 -6.57
C LEU A 17 -13.74 -34.92 -7.70
N PRO A 18 -13.97 -33.61 -7.50
CA PRO A 18 -14.36 -32.73 -8.60
C PRO A 18 -13.26 -32.73 -9.69
N PRO A 19 -13.62 -32.57 -10.98
CA PRO A 19 -12.62 -32.52 -12.04
C PRO A 19 -11.67 -31.35 -11.78
N ALA A 20 -10.37 -31.66 -11.77
CA ALA A 20 -9.32 -30.66 -11.80
C ALA A 20 -9.60 -29.68 -12.94
N LEU A 21 -9.51 -28.39 -12.63
CA LEU A 21 -9.65 -27.31 -13.59
C LEU A 21 -8.76 -27.59 -14.80
N THR A 22 -9.33 -27.56 -16.00
CA THR A 22 -8.57 -27.54 -17.25
C THR A 22 -7.85 -26.19 -17.37
N GLU A 23 -6.75 -26.02 -16.63
CA GLU A 23 -5.92 -24.80 -16.59
C GLU A 23 -5.56 -24.26 -17.98
N SER A 24 -5.45 -25.16 -18.98
CA SER A 24 -5.11 -24.79 -20.35
C SER A 24 -6.20 -24.00 -21.10
N THR A 25 -7.49 -24.11 -20.77
CA THR A 25 -8.56 -23.40 -21.51
C THR A 25 -8.84 -22.02 -20.96
N ASP A 26 -8.71 -21.86 -19.64
CA ASP A 26 -9.01 -20.60 -18.96
C ASP A 26 -7.87 -19.60 -19.15
N LEU A 27 -6.61 -20.06 -19.07
CA LEU A 27 -5.44 -19.23 -19.40
C LEU A 27 -5.46 -18.77 -20.86
N GLN A 28 -5.78 -19.67 -21.80
CA GLN A 28 -5.90 -19.30 -23.21
C GLN A 28 -7.04 -18.30 -23.46
N THR A 29 -8.13 -18.41 -22.72
CA THR A 29 -9.25 -17.46 -22.77
C THR A 29 -8.84 -16.10 -22.20
N ALA A 30 -8.14 -16.07 -21.07
CA ALA A 30 -7.61 -14.86 -20.45
C ALA A 30 -6.61 -14.14 -21.38
N VAL A 31 -5.69 -14.88 -22.00
CA VAL A 31 -4.73 -14.33 -22.98
C VAL A 31 -5.45 -13.73 -24.19
N ARG A 32 -6.52 -14.37 -24.67
CA ARG A 32 -7.31 -13.85 -25.80
C ARG A 32 -8.04 -12.55 -25.44
N ILE A 33 -8.63 -12.47 -24.25
CA ILE A 33 -9.30 -11.26 -23.76
C ILE A 33 -8.29 -10.13 -23.58
N ALA A 34 -7.13 -10.41 -22.95
CA ALA A 34 -6.07 -9.43 -22.75
C ALA A 34 -5.56 -8.84 -24.07
N ARG A 35 -5.31 -9.68 -25.09
CA ARG A 35 -4.91 -9.22 -26.43
C ARG A 35 -5.97 -8.32 -27.07
N ARG A 36 -7.25 -8.65 -26.94
CA ARG A 36 -8.36 -7.84 -27.48
C ARG A 36 -8.46 -6.49 -26.78
N MET A 37 -8.27 -6.44 -25.45
CA MET A 37 -8.25 -5.19 -24.69
C MET A 37 -7.04 -4.33 -25.09
N LEU A 38 -5.84 -4.90 -25.18
CA LEU A 38 -4.65 -4.18 -25.61
C LEU A 38 -4.81 -3.55 -27.00
N LEU A 39 -5.39 -4.28 -27.96
CA LEU A 39 -5.69 -3.74 -29.29
C LEU A 39 -6.71 -2.60 -29.27
N ALA A 40 -7.71 -2.68 -28.40
CA ALA A 40 -8.70 -1.62 -28.22
C ALA A 40 -8.11 -0.35 -27.57
N TYR A 41 -7.12 -0.51 -26.69
CA TYR A 41 -6.47 0.60 -25.99
C TYR A 41 -5.20 1.13 -26.69
N SER A 42 -4.67 0.44 -27.71
CA SER A 42 -3.53 0.90 -28.51
C SER A 42 -3.89 1.94 -29.58
N ASP A 43 -5.18 2.19 -29.80
CA ASP A 43 -5.61 3.32 -30.63
C ASP A 43 -5.56 4.61 -29.81
N THR A 44 -4.45 5.33 -29.97
CA THR A 44 -4.14 6.55 -29.21
C THR A 44 -4.54 7.83 -29.95
N THR A 45 -5.38 7.73 -30.99
CA THR A 45 -5.80 8.89 -31.78
C THR A 45 -6.98 9.62 -31.15
N GLY A 46 -6.68 10.39 -30.10
CA GLY A 46 -7.64 11.31 -29.45
C GLY A 46 -7.80 11.04 -27.96
N PHE A 47 -6.91 11.60 -27.14
CA PHE A 47 -7.03 11.48 -25.69
C PHE A 47 -7.93 12.57 -25.10
N ASP A 48 -9.13 12.17 -24.71
CA ASP A 48 -9.86 12.80 -23.60
C ASP A 48 -9.44 12.14 -22.28
N LEU A 49 -9.37 12.92 -21.20
CA LEU A 49 -9.02 12.50 -19.84
C LEU A 49 -9.84 11.27 -19.37
N VAL A 50 -11.10 11.18 -19.80
CA VAL A 50 -11.99 10.06 -19.49
C VAL A 50 -11.51 8.76 -20.16
N ALA A 51 -11.07 8.83 -21.42
CA ALA A 51 -10.53 7.67 -22.14
C ALA A 51 -9.22 7.17 -21.50
N TYR A 52 -8.38 8.09 -21.02
CA TYR A 52 -7.15 7.75 -20.29
C TYR A 52 -7.46 7.05 -18.96
N ALA A 53 -8.38 7.58 -18.16
CA ALA A 53 -8.76 6.98 -16.88
C ALA A 53 -9.37 5.57 -17.05
N GLN A 54 -10.16 5.38 -18.11
CA GLN A 54 -10.73 4.08 -18.47
C GLN A 54 -9.66 3.09 -18.94
N ALA A 55 -8.70 3.53 -19.76
CA ALA A 55 -7.57 2.70 -20.19
C ALA A 55 -6.70 2.27 -18.99
N HIS A 56 -6.43 3.18 -18.07
CA HIS A 56 -5.65 2.89 -16.86
C HIS A 56 -6.37 1.87 -15.96
N SER A 57 -7.70 2.02 -15.80
CA SER A 57 -8.51 1.08 -15.02
C SER A 57 -8.56 -0.31 -15.67
N GLY A 58 -8.68 -0.38 -17.00
CA GLY A 58 -8.67 -1.63 -17.76
C GLY A 58 -7.32 -2.37 -17.68
N LEU A 59 -6.22 -1.62 -17.73
CA LEU A 59 -4.87 -2.18 -17.54
C LEU A 59 -4.71 -2.77 -16.14
N HIS A 60 -5.11 -2.03 -15.10
CA HIS A 60 -5.03 -2.49 -13.71
C HIS A 60 -5.82 -3.79 -13.49
N ALA A 61 -7.04 -3.88 -14.03
CA ALA A 61 -7.85 -5.10 -13.96
C ALA A 61 -7.19 -6.29 -14.67
N THR A 62 -6.59 -6.05 -15.85
CA THR A 62 -5.92 -7.08 -16.65
C THR A 62 -4.68 -7.62 -15.93
N VAL A 63 -3.86 -6.74 -15.36
CA VAL A 63 -2.68 -7.13 -14.57
C VAL A 63 -3.09 -8.00 -13.40
N ARG A 64 -4.15 -7.62 -12.66
CA ARG A 64 -4.67 -8.44 -11.56
C ARG A 64 -5.16 -9.81 -12.03
N MET A 65 -5.87 -9.89 -13.15
CA MET A 65 -6.30 -11.18 -13.71
C MET A 65 -5.12 -12.07 -14.13
N LEU A 66 -4.04 -11.50 -14.66
CA LEU A 66 -2.82 -12.22 -14.99
C LEU A 66 -2.09 -12.72 -13.74
N LEU A 67 -1.99 -11.89 -12.71
CA LEU A 67 -1.39 -12.29 -11.43
C LEU A 67 -2.18 -13.43 -10.78
N ARG A 68 -3.52 -13.44 -10.84
CA ARG A 68 -4.36 -14.61 -10.51
C ARG A 68 -4.01 -15.84 -11.31
N ALA A 69 -3.92 -15.72 -12.63
CA ALA A 69 -3.68 -16.85 -13.50
C ALA A 69 -2.28 -17.47 -13.30
N LEU A 70 -1.33 -16.70 -12.77
CA LEU A 70 0.03 -17.15 -12.47
C LEU A 70 0.18 -17.65 -11.02
N ASP A 71 -0.88 -17.66 -10.21
CA ASP A 71 -0.82 -17.82 -8.76
C ASP A 71 0.16 -16.86 -8.07
N THR A 72 0.50 -15.76 -8.76
CA THR A 72 1.32 -14.65 -8.26
C THR A 72 0.43 -13.46 -7.92
N GLU A 73 -0.83 -13.68 -7.53
CA GLU A 73 -1.58 -12.62 -6.86
C GLU A 73 -0.66 -12.08 -5.76
N PRO A 74 -0.59 -10.76 -5.55
CA PRO A 74 -0.04 -10.28 -4.30
C PRO A 74 -0.95 -10.88 -3.22
N VAL A 75 -0.47 -11.97 -2.64
CA VAL A 75 -1.05 -12.54 -1.44
C VAL A 75 -0.92 -11.39 -0.46
N SER A 76 -2.04 -10.72 -0.18
CA SER A 76 -2.17 -9.93 1.03
C SER A 76 -2.12 -10.94 2.19
N GLY A 77 -0.93 -11.43 2.50
CA GLY A 77 -0.71 -12.50 3.45
C GLY A 77 0.76 -12.52 3.83
N ILE A 78 1.01 -11.94 5.02
CA ILE A 78 2.26 -12.00 5.78
C ILE A 78 3.46 -11.35 5.08
N ALA A 79 3.32 -10.10 4.64
CA ALA A 79 4.48 -9.23 4.56
C ALA A 79 4.76 -8.73 5.97
N ASP A 80 6.03 -8.81 6.39
CA ASP A 80 6.65 -7.86 7.31
C ASP A 80 5.93 -6.50 7.15
N THR A 81 5.27 -6.00 8.21
CA THR A 81 4.40 -4.81 8.10
C THR A 81 5.13 -3.78 7.25
N PRO A 82 4.63 -3.39 6.06
CA PRO A 82 5.40 -2.52 5.18
C PRO A 82 5.79 -1.30 6.01
N ARG A 83 7.10 -1.04 6.09
CA ARG A 83 7.67 0.08 6.84
C ARG A 83 6.83 1.32 6.52
N CYS A 84 6.52 2.13 7.54
CA CYS A 84 5.73 3.34 7.31
C CYS A 84 6.37 4.13 6.17
N PRO A 85 5.61 4.63 5.17
CA PRO A 85 6.22 5.40 4.08
C PRO A 85 6.92 6.67 4.58
N ALA A 86 6.50 7.21 5.72
CA ALA A 86 7.16 8.33 6.41
C ALA A 86 8.31 7.92 7.33
N ALA A 87 8.56 6.62 7.56
CA ALA A 87 9.68 6.18 8.38
C ALA A 87 11.00 6.31 7.60
N HIS A 88 11.98 6.99 8.19
CA HIS A 88 13.32 7.02 7.62
C HIS A 88 13.92 5.60 7.52
N PRO A 89 14.77 5.29 6.52
CA PRO A 89 15.42 3.98 6.39
C PRO A 89 16.20 3.52 7.63
N GLU A 90 16.71 4.45 8.43
CA GLU A 90 17.41 4.16 9.69
C GLU A 90 16.50 4.20 10.93
N ASP A 91 15.26 4.68 10.80
CA ASP A 91 14.30 4.62 11.89
C ASP A 91 13.67 3.21 11.94
N LEU A 92 14.14 2.42 12.89
CA LEU A 92 13.65 1.06 13.15
C LEU A 92 12.44 1.01 14.09
N SER A 93 11.94 2.16 14.55
CA SER A 93 10.79 2.19 15.45
C SER A 93 9.52 1.67 14.75
N PRO A 94 8.67 0.89 15.46
CA PRO A 94 7.43 0.39 14.88
C PRO A 94 6.42 1.52 14.67
N CYS A 95 5.49 1.33 13.74
CA CYS A 95 4.36 2.24 13.55
C CYS A 95 3.51 2.29 14.82
N VAL A 96 2.94 3.47 15.10
CA VAL A 96 1.88 3.61 16.10
C VAL A 96 0.61 4.04 15.37
N GLY A 97 -0.25 3.05 15.11
CA GLY A 97 -1.52 3.26 14.43
C GLY A 97 -1.42 3.34 12.90
N PRO A 98 -2.56 3.65 12.24
CA PRO A 98 -2.65 3.69 10.79
C PRO A 98 -1.99 4.94 10.20
N VAL A 99 -1.82 4.95 8.88
CA VAL A 99 -1.42 6.13 8.12
C VAL A 99 -2.56 7.14 8.07
N VAL A 100 -2.34 8.35 8.59
CA VAL A 100 -3.36 9.38 8.82
C VAL A 100 -2.87 10.80 8.49
N VAL A 101 -1.62 10.97 8.09
CA VAL A 101 -1.11 12.30 7.71
C VAL A 101 -0.28 12.23 6.44
N THR A 102 -0.16 13.37 5.77
CA THR A 102 0.86 13.65 4.76
C THR A 102 1.79 14.71 5.31
N VAL A 103 3.09 14.42 5.29
CA VAL A 103 4.13 15.42 5.61
C VAL A 103 4.78 15.84 4.30
N LEU A 104 4.88 17.16 4.08
CA LEU A 104 5.50 17.77 2.91
C LEU A 104 6.72 18.58 3.34
N ASP A 105 7.75 18.61 2.50
CA ASP A 105 8.88 19.53 2.62
C ASP A 105 8.58 20.91 2.01
N ALA A 106 9.58 21.78 2.02
CA ALA A 106 9.50 23.12 1.44
C ALA A 106 9.21 23.11 -0.08
N GLN A 107 9.59 22.05 -0.79
CA GLN A 107 9.40 21.87 -2.23
C GLN A 107 8.10 21.12 -2.58
N ASN A 108 7.27 20.77 -1.58
CA ASN A 108 6.07 19.95 -1.69
C ASN A 108 6.30 18.48 -2.05
N ALA A 109 7.52 17.96 -1.91
CA ALA A 109 7.71 16.51 -1.89
C ALA A 109 7.32 15.98 -0.51
N GLY A 110 6.78 14.76 -0.43
CA GLY A 110 6.28 14.28 0.84
C GLY A 110 5.89 12.82 0.88
N ALA A 111 5.56 12.37 2.08
CA ALA A 111 5.21 10.99 2.38
C ALA A 111 3.99 10.91 3.30
N HIS A 112 3.20 9.85 3.11
CA HIS A 112 2.11 9.52 4.02
C HIS A 112 2.65 8.77 5.25
N GLY A 113 2.19 9.15 6.43
CA GLY A 113 2.69 8.61 7.70
C GLY A 113 1.59 8.31 8.71
N CYS A 114 1.91 7.40 9.64
CA CYS A 114 1.20 7.35 10.93
C CYS A 114 1.57 8.57 11.78
N GLU A 115 0.87 8.80 12.89
CA GLU A 115 1.16 9.98 13.72
C GLU A 115 2.60 9.97 14.27
N HIS A 116 3.12 8.79 14.60
CA HIS A 116 4.48 8.62 15.13
C HIS A 116 5.56 8.94 14.10
N HIS A 117 5.57 8.26 12.94
CA HIS A 117 6.57 8.51 11.90
C HIS A 117 6.36 9.85 11.20
N GLY A 118 5.11 10.32 11.08
CA GLY A 118 4.81 11.66 10.59
C GLY A 118 5.44 12.75 11.46
N ALA A 119 5.38 12.61 12.78
CA ALA A 119 5.99 13.59 13.69
C ALA A 119 7.53 13.59 13.58
N ARG A 120 8.14 12.40 13.50
CA ARG A 120 9.60 12.25 13.37
C ARG A 120 10.13 12.77 12.04
N LEU A 121 9.40 12.52 10.95
CA LEU A 121 9.71 13.08 9.63
C LEU A 121 9.59 14.59 9.65
N LEU A 122 8.47 15.13 10.17
CA LEU A 122 8.25 16.58 10.25
C LEU A 122 9.35 17.28 11.05
N ALA A 123 9.74 16.73 12.20
CA ALA A 123 10.81 17.28 13.04
C ALA A 123 12.20 17.25 12.36
N SER A 124 12.36 16.50 11.27
CA SER A 124 13.63 16.38 10.54
C SER A 124 13.65 17.16 9.23
N LEU A 125 12.58 17.91 8.92
CA LEU A 125 12.45 18.69 7.69
C LEU A 125 12.45 20.19 8.00
N GLU A 126 13.34 20.92 7.33
CA GLU A 126 13.33 22.37 7.32
C GLU A 126 12.12 22.88 6.52
N GLY A 127 11.32 23.78 7.11
CA GLY A 127 10.11 24.31 6.48
C GLY A 127 9.01 23.27 6.21
N GLY A 128 9.02 22.14 6.93
CA GLY A 128 8.05 21.06 6.76
C GLY A 128 6.62 21.46 7.13
N ARG A 129 5.65 20.84 6.46
CA ARG A 129 4.21 21.02 6.71
C ARG A 129 3.51 19.67 6.87
N VAL A 130 2.45 19.62 7.67
CA VAL A 130 1.65 18.41 7.88
C VAL A 130 0.17 18.65 7.60
N TYR A 131 -0.46 17.70 6.92
CA TYR A 131 -1.87 17.70 6.58
C TYR A 131 -2.51 16.37 6.98
N ALA A 132 -3.76 16.42 7.45
CA ALA A 132 -4.52 15.21 7.74
C ALA A 132 -5.05 14.62 6.44
N LEU A 133 -5.07 13.29 6.33
CA LEU A 133 -5.79 12.61 5.24
C LEU A 133 -7.30 12.74 5.46
N GLY A 134 -8.10 12.68 4.39
CA GLY A 134 -9.56 12.82 4.49
C GLY A 134 -10.25 11.77 5.36
N THR A 135 -9.61 10.61 5.59
CA THR A 135 -10.10 9.52 6.44
C THR A 135 -9.54 9.54 7.86
N SER A 136 -8.81 10.59 8.22
CA SER A 136 -8.06 10.62 9.47
C SER A 136 -8.95 10.90 10.68
N PRO A 137 -8.58 10.39 11.86
CA PRO A 137 -9.17 10.84 13.10
C PRO A 137 -9.04 12.37 13.24
N GLU A 138 -10.01 12.98 13.90
CA GLU A 138 -10.03 14.43 14.14
C GLU A 138 -8.70 14.88 14.76
N ALA A 139 -8.22 16.06 14.33
CA ALA A 139 -7.01 16.69 14.82
C ALA A 139 -5.69 15.89 14.66
N ALA A 140 -5.65 14.85 13.82
CA ALA A 140 -4.42 14.06 13.58
C ALA A 140 -3.21 14.93 13.19
N ALA A 141 -3.37 15.86 12.23
CA ALA A 141 -2.30 16.78 11.85
C ALA A 141 -1.82 17.68 13.00
N ILE A 142 -2.75 18.14 13.86
CA ILE A 142 -2.42 18.98 15.03
C ILE A 142 -1.63 18.17 16.06
N ARG A 143 -2.01 16.91 16.33
CA ARG A 143 -1.25 16.02 17.23
C ARG A 143 0.15 15.78 16.70
N VAL A 144 0.28 15.50 15.40
CA VAL A 144 1.58 15.31 14.74
C VAL A 144 2.44 16.56 14.83
N PHE A 145 1.88 17.73 14.51
CA PHE A 145 2.60 19.00 14.61
C PHE A 145 3.10 19.28 16.03
N LYS A 146 2.24 19.09 17.04
CA LYS A 146 2.62 19.27 18.45
C LYS A 146 3.67 18.26 18.90
N ALA A 147 3.57 17.01 18.47
CA ALA A 147 4.55 15.98 18.77
C ALA A 147 5.91 16.30 18.14
N ALA A 148 5.93 16.73 16.88
CA ALA A 148 7.15 17.10 16.16
C ALA A 148 7.94 18.21 16.87
N ALA A 149 7.26 19.23 17.40
CA ALA A 149 7.90 20.33 18.13
C ALA A 149 8.68 19.89 19.39
N GLY A 150 8.40 18.70 19.92
CA GLY A 150 9.12 18.11 21.06
C GLY A 150 10.17 17.06 20.65
N LEU A 151 10.30 16.77 19.36
CA LEU A 151 11.26 15.82 18.83
C LEU A 151 12.49 16.55 18.28
N ARG A 152 13.67 15.99 18.52
CA ARG A 152 14.88 16.47 17.86
C ARG A 152 14.92 15.97 16.40
N PRO A 153 15.52 16.73 15.48
CA PRO A 153 15.78 16.26 14.13
C PRO A 153 16.59 14.95 14.13
N PHE A 154 16.21 14.01 13.26
CA PHE A 154 16.85 12.69 13.17
C PHE A 154 16.91 11.98 14.53
N CYS A 155 15.79 11.93 15.24
CA CYS A 155 15.70 11.40 16.61
C CYS A 155 16.07 9.91 16.76
N TRP A 156 16.18 9.17 15.66
CA TRP A 156 16.69 7.79 15.63
C TRP A 156 18.23 7.73 15.74
N LEU A 157 18.94 8.83 15.53
CA LEU A 157 20.39 8.94 15.78
C LEU A 157 20.64 9.24 17.25
N THR A 158 20.85 8.19 18.05
CA THR A 158 21.06 8.29 19.51
C THR A 158 22.42 8.87 19.88
N ASP A 159 23.44 8.62 19.05
CA ASP A 159 24.84 8.90 19.39
C ASP A 159 25.38 10.17 18.71
N ALA A 160 24.54 10.86 17.93
CA ALA A 160 24.94 12.08 17.23
C ALA A 160 25.15 13.24 18.21
N PRO A 161 26.29 13.96 18.16
CA PRO A 161 26.52 15.16 18.96
C PRO A 161 25.42 16.22 18.72
N ARG A 162 24.88 16.81 19.79
CA ARG A 162 23.81 17.83 19.75
C ARG A 162 24.30 19.12 20.40
N ILE A 163 25.01 19.93 19.62
CA ILE A 163 25.67 21.16 20.07
C ILE A 163 25.08 22.41 19.42
N ASP A 164 24.53 22.27 18.21
CA ASP A 164 23.99 23.37 17.43
C ASP A 164 22.46 23.46 17.55
N PRO A 165 21.86 24.66 17.51
CA PRO A 165 20.40 24.85 17.53
C PRO A 165 19.65 24.01 16.51
N SER A 166 20.22 23.80 15.31
CA SER A 166 19.64 22.98 14.25
C SER A 166 19.53 21.49 14.60
N GLN A 167 20.16 21.06 15.70
CA GLN A 167 20.17 19.67 16.16
C GLN A 167 19.22 19.43 17.34
N LEU A 168 18.62 20.50 17.86
CA LEU A 168 17.69 20.49 18.99
C LEU A 168 16.25 20.57 18.50
N SER A 169 15.32 20.19 19.37
CA SER A 169 13.88 20.38 19.10
C SER A 169 13.47 21.85 19.26
N ASP A 170 12.38 22.25 18.61
CA ASP A 170 11.82 23.60 18.74
C ASP A 170 11.47 23.95 20.19
N ALA A 171 11.02 22.97 20.97
CA ALA A 171 10.76 23.13 22.40
C ALA A 171 12.04 23.45 23.18
N GLU A 172 13.15 22.79 22.87
CA GLU A 172 14.46 23.06 23.49
C GLU A 172 15.01 24.43 23.07
N ASN A 173 14.92 24.79 21.79
CA ASN A 173 15.35 26.09 21.29
C ASN A 173 14.55 27.23 21.93
N ARG A 174 13.22 27.09 22.02
CA ARG A 174 12.38 28.06 22.75
C ARG A 174 12.74 28.17 24.22
N ALA A 175 13.05 27.06 24.89
CA ALA A 175 13.51 27.09 26.29
C ALA A 175 14.85 27.82 26.47
N ARG A 176 15.69 27.86 25.42
CA ARG A 176 16.95 28.61 25.38
C ARG A 176 16.80 30.06 24.93
N GLY A 177 15.60 30.47 24.52
CA GLY A 177 15.34 31.81 23.97
C GLY A 177 15.75 31.97 22.50
N GLU A 178 16.01 30.87 21.81
CA GLU A 178 16.29 30.85 20.39
C GLU A 178 14.96 30.76 19.62
N VAL A 179 14.74 31.69 18.67
CA VAL A 179 13.58 31.68 17.77
C VAL A 179 14.07 31.13 16.43
N GLN A 180 13.51 30.00 16.01
CA GLN A 180 13.65 29.49 14.64
C GLN A 180 12.75 30.26 13.69
#